data_AF-A0A1X1PGW5-F1
#
_entry.id   AF-A0A1X1PGW5-F1
#
_cell.length_a   1.000
_cell.length_b   1.000
_cell.length_c   1.000
_cell.angle_alpha   90.00
_cell.angle_beta   90.00
_cell.angle_gamma   90.00
#
_symmetry.space_group_name_H-M   'P 1'
#
loop_
_entity.id
_entity.type
_entity.pdbx_description
1 polymer ?
#
loop_
_entity_poly.entity_id
_entity_poly.type
_entity_poly.pdbx_seq_one_letter_code
_entity_poly.pdbx_strand_id
1 'polypeptide(L)'
;MSARSTVVKFQNNSGNTLFLDPASINLIHGEWVTYPPEKIPDGQTGQWESDSDGFMTGTEGQLQYQFADSGGIENVRLYWDNPYIGNNGYSITVSAAGYKVGYEGGVGDNATVTFYVKQE
;
A
#
# COMPACT_ATOMS: atom_id res chain seq x y z
N MET A 1 6.98 -14.64 16.79
CA MET A 1 7.21 -14.74 15.33
C MET A 1 5.83 -14.71 14.71
N SER A 2 5.59 -13.76 13.81
CA SER A 2 4.27 -13.58 13.21
C SER A 2 3.92 -14.77 12.30
N ALA A 3 2.64 -15.15 12.26
CA ALA A 3 2.16 -16.20 11.38
C ALA A 3 1.95 -15.71 9.94
N ARG A 4 1.65 -14.42 9.79
CA ARG A 4 1.44 -13.73 8.52
C ARG A 4 2.15 -12.37 8.55
N SER A 5 2.85 -12.00 7.48
CA SER A 5 3.36 -10.64 7.30
C SER A 5 3.20 -10.13 5.87
N THR A 6 3.10 -8.83 5.71
CA THR A 6 3.04 -8.17 4.41
C THR A 6 4.01 -7.00 4.36
N VAL A 7 5.07 -7.14 3.57
CA VAL A 7 5.89 -6.01 3.14
C VAL A 7 5.22 -5.37 1.95
N VAL A 8 4.84 -4.11 2.09
CA VAL A 8 4.28 -3.32 0.99
C VAL A 8 5.37 -2.41 0.45
N LYS A 9 5.58 -2.48 -0.86
CA LYS A 9 6.41 -1.53 -1.62
C LYS A 9 5.51 -0.73 -2.54
N PHE A 10 5.67 0.58 -2.58
CA PHE A 10 4.91 1.43 -3.47
C PHE A 10 5.86 2.26 -4.35
N GLN A 11 5.90 1.89 -5.63
CA GLN A 11 6.69 2.56 -6.65
C GLN A 11 5.93 3.75 -7.21
N ASN A 12 6.52 4.93 -7.04
CA ASN A 12 5.98 6.16 -7.58
C ASN A 12 6.68 6.53 -8.88
N ASN A 13 5.98 6.41 -10.00
CA ASN A 13 6.41 6.91 -11.31
C ASN A 13 5.34 7.85 -11.89
N SER A 14 4.65 8.60 -11.03
CA SER A 14 3.55 9.48 -11.41
C SER A 14 4.01 10.83 -11.98
N GLY A 15 5.32 11.14 -11.93
CA GLY A 15 5.83 12.49 -12.21
C GLY A 15 5.63 13.48 -11.06
N ASN A 16 4.97 13.07 -9.97
CA ASN A 16 4.64 13.91 -8.82
C ASN A 16 5.19 13.31 -7.53
N THR A 17 5.45 14.13 -6.50
CA THR A 17 5.68 13.60 -5.15
C THR A 17 4.35 13.20 -4.53
N LEU A 18 4.29 11.97 -4.02
CA LEU A 18 3.14 11.47 -3.26
C LEU A 18 3.30 11.84 -1.79
N PHE A 19 2.25 12.35 -1.17
CA PHE A 19 2.17 12.69 0.25
C PHE A 19 1.16 11.79 0.94
N LEU A 20 1.55 11.12 2.01
CA LEU A 20 0.65 10.29 2.80
C LEU A 20 -0.43 11.17 3.43
N ASP A 21 -1.69 10.75 3.36
CA ASP A 21 -2.77 11.30 4.18
C ASP A 21 -2.78 10.57 5.53
N PRO A 22 -2.28 11.16 6.62
CA PRO A 22 -2.12 10.45 7.88
C PRO A 22 -3.45 10.01 8.50
N ALA A 23 -4.55 10.72 8.18
CA ALA A 23 -5.88 10.38 8.67
C ALA A 23 -6.49 9.16 7.95
N SER A 24 -5.91 8.75 6.81
CA SER A 24 -6.36 7.59 6.03
C SER A 24 -5.77 6.27 6.50
N ILE A 25 -4.72 6.30 7.33
CA ILE A 25 -4.03 5.09 7.80
C ILE A 25 -5.01 4.28 8.65
N ASN A 26 -5.31 3.07 8.20
CA ASN A 26 -6.19 2.16 8.92
C ASN A 26 -5.65 0.74 8.80
N LEU A 27 -5.22 0.17 9.93
CA LEU A 27 -4.86 -1.23 10.05
C LEU A 27 -6.02 -1.97 10.72
N ILE A 28 -6.74 -2.76 9.93
CA ILE A 28 -7.96 -3.46 10.33
C ILE A 28 -7.58 -4.69 11.18
N HIS A 29 -6.50 -5.37 10.80
CA HIS A 29 -5.94 -6.52 11.51
C HIS A 29 -4.41 -6.49 11.53
N GLY A 30 -3.83 -6.99 12.63
CA GLY A 30 -2.40 -7.06 12.84
C GLY A 30 -1.80 -5.82 13.51
N GLU A 31 -0.47 -5.76 13.51
CA GLU A 31 0.29 -4.65 14.05
C GLU A 31 1.29 -4.10 13.01
N TRP A 32 1.73 -2.85 13.22
CA TRP A 32 2.73 -2.20 12.37
C TRP A 32 4.14 -2.63 12.77
N VAL A 33 4.89 -3.21 11.84
CA VAL A 33 6.33 -3.44 11.99
C VAL A 33 7.10 -2.18 11.58
N THR A 34 6.69 -1.56 10.47
CA THR A 34 7.25 -0.29 9.98
C THR A 34 6.13 0.53 9.38
N TYR A 35 6.04 1.81 9.74
CA TYR A 35 5.01 2.72 9.24
C TYR A 35 5.30 3.19 7.80
N PRO A 36 4.25 3.50 7.01
CA PRO A 36 4.39 4.10 5.68
C PRO A 36 5.13 5.45 5.75
N PRO A 37 5.99 5.76 4.76
CA PRO A 37 6.70 7.03 4.72
C PRO A 37 5.74 8.18 4.42
N GLU A 38 5.95 9.34 5.05
CA GLU A 38 5.11 10.54 4.84
C GLU A 38 5.11 11.05 3.39
N LYS A 39 6.17 10.75 2.63
CA LYS A 39 6.31 11.13 1.24
C LYS A 39 7.06 10.10 0.42
N ILE A 40 6.71 9.99 -0.84
CA ILE A 40 7.41 9.18 -1.84
C ILE A 40 7.67 10.09 -3.05
N PRO A 41 8.91 10.61 -3.23
CA PRO A 41 9.26 11.39 -4.40
C PRO A 41 9.08 10.61 -5.71
N ASP A 42 8.98 11.30 -6.83
CA ASP A 42 8.94 10.65 -8.14
C ASP A 42 10.20 9.81 -8.41
N GLY A 43 10.02 8.66 -9.05
CA GLY A 43 11.06 7.65 -9.28
C GLY A 43 11.53 6.90 -8.04
N GLN A 44 10.92 7.12 -6.86
CA GLN A 44 11.29 6.45 -5.61
C GLN A 44 10.28 5.38 -5.20
N THR A 45 10.68 4.53 -4.26
CA THR A 45 9.84 3.48 -3.66
C THR A 45 9.66 3.73 -2.17
N GLY A 46 8.41 3.89 -1.74
CA GLY A 46 8.07 3.82 -0.32
C GLY A 46 7.93 2.37 0.13
N GLN A 47 8.23 2.07 1.40
CA GLN A 47 8.09 0.73 1.95
C GLN A 47 7.55 0.78 3.37
N TRP A 48 6.67 -0.16 3.70
CA TRP A 48 6.17 -0.41 5.05
C TRP A 48 5.87 -1.89 5.25
N GLU A 49 5.62 -2.27 6.50
CA GLU A 49 5.35 -3.65 6.86
C GLU A 49 4.35 -3.73 8.01
N SER A 50 3.41 -4.67 7.88
CA SER A 50 2.51 -5.10 8.95
C SER A 50 2.57 -6.62 9.10
N ASP A 51 2.28 -7.10 10.31
CA ASP A 51 2.27 -8.52 10.61
C ASP A 51 1.09 -8.89 11.53
N SER A 52 0.79 -10.18 11.64
CA SER A 52 -0.27 -10.69 12.52
C SER A 52 0.14 -10.59 14.00
N ASP A 53 -0.76 -10.09 14.84
CA ASP A 53 -0.56 -9.83 16.28
C ASP A 53 -1.35 -10.81 17.19
N GLY A 54 -1.97 -11.84 16.61
CA GLY A 54 -2.93 -12.73 17.29
C GLY A 54 -2.86 -14.20 16.90
N PHE A 55 -3.56 -15.05 17.66
CA PHE A 55 -3.68 -16.47 17.36
C PHE A 55 -4.66 -16.68 16.20
N MET A 56 -4.19 -17.31 15.11
CA MET A 56 -4.98 -17.54 13.89
C MET A 56 -5.50 -16.26 13.22
N THR A 57 -4.77 -15.13 13.33
CA THR A 57 -5.10 -13.89 12.62
C THR A 57 -4.19 -13.66 11.41
N GLY A 58 -4.66 -12.80 10.50
CA GLY A 58 -3.87 -12.26 9.39
C GLY A 58 -3.45 -10.83 9.64
N THR A 59 -3.00 -10.15 8.58
CA THR A 59 -2.80 -8.69 8.59
C THR A 59 -3.55 -8.04 7.44
N GLU A 60 -4.27 -6.96 7.73
CA GLU A 60 -5.11 -6.26 6.78
C GLU A 60 -5.03 -4.76 7.03
N GLY A 61 -4.83 -3.97 5.97
CA GLY A 61 -4.82 -2.52 6.09
C GLY A 61 -5.06 -1.79 4.79
N GLN A 62 -5.27 -0.49 4.94
CA GLN A 62 -5.37 0.46 3.85
C GLN A 62 -4.78 1.81 4.22
N LEU A 63 -4.40 2.57 3.20
CA LEU A 63 -4.01 3.97 3.32
C LEU A 63 -4.19 4.72 2.00
N GLN A 64 -4.02 6.02 2.05
CA GLN A 64 -4.13 6.92 0.91
C GLN A 64 -2.90 7.82 0.82
N TYR A 65 -2.34 7.92 -0.38
CA TYR A 65 -1.41 8.98 -0.78
C TYR A 65 -2.13 10.01 -1.63
N GLN A 66 -1.60 11.23 -1.68
CA GLN A 66 -2.13 12.36 -2.42
C GLN A 66 -1.04 13.05 -3.23
N PHE A 67 -1.43 13.63 -4.37
CA PHE A 67 -0.58 14.50 -5.16
C PHE A 67 -1.41 15.57 -5.86
N ALA A 68 -0.77 16.66 -6.28
CA ALA A 68 -1.43 17.69 -7.07
C ALA A 68 -1.24 17.39 -8.56
N ASP A 69 -2.33 17.52 -9.33
CA ASP A 69 -2.33 17.51 -10.79
C ASP A 69 -3.22 18.65 -11.32
N SER A 70 -3.31 18.80 -12.63
CA SER A 70 -4.13 19.78 -13.35
C SER A 70 -5.60 19.82 -12.91
N GLY A 71 -6.15 18.71 -12.39
CA GLY A 71 -7.52 18.59 -11.87
C GLY A 71 -7.69 18.96 -10.39
N GLY A 72 -6.61 19.15 -9.63
CA GLY A 72 -6.63 19.41 -8.19
C GLY A 72 -5.83 18.39 -7.39
N ILE A 73 -6.27 18.09 -6.17
CA ILE A 73 -5.66 17.06 -5.32
C ILE A 73 -6.25 15.71 -5.67
N GLU A 74 -5.37 14.81 -6.09
CA GLU A 74 -5.68 13.46 -6.52
C GLU A 74 -5.26 12.45 -5.45
N ASN A 75 -5.97 11.32 -5.38
CA ASN A 75 -5.81 10.32 -4.33
C ASN A 75 -5.40 8.99 -4.94
N VAL A 76 -4.37 8.35 -4.36
CA VAL A 76 -3.99 6.96 -4.62
C VAL A 76 -4.29 6.14 -3.38
N ARG A 77 -5.27 5.23 -3.46
CA ARG A 77 -5.69 4.38 -2.34
C ARG A 77 -5.10 2.99 -2.52
N LEU A 78 -4.49 2.48 -1.45
CA LEU A 78 -3.88 1.15 -1.41
C LEU A 78 -4.55 0.32 -0.33
N TYR A 79 -4.77 -0.96 -0.63
CA TYR A 79 -5.32 -1.96 0.29
C TYR A 79 -4.53 -3.26 0.19
N TRP A 80 -4.26 -3.89 1.33
CA TRP A 80 -3.67 -5.22 1.42
C TRP A 80 -4.38 -6.06 2.49
N ASP A 81 -4.48 -7.35 2.22
CA ASP A 81 -4.98 -8.38 3.11
C ASP A 81 -4.16 -9.66 2.94
N ASN A 82 -3.61 -10.17 4.03
CA ASN A 82 -2.93 -11.45 4.11
C ASN A 82 -3.59 -12.26 5.25
N PRO A 83 -4.68 -12.99 4.95
CA PRO A 83 -5.49 -13.65 5.96
C PRO A 83 -4.80 -14.91 6.50
N TYR A 84 -5.20 -15.36 7.69
CA TYR A 84 -4.69 -16.62 8.24
C TYR A 84 -5.05 -17.84 7.38
N ILE A 85 -6.26 -17.83 6.80
CA ILE A 85 -6.77 -18.85 5.86
C ILE A 85 -7.34 -18.11 4.64
N GLY A 86 -6.91 -18.51 3.46
CA GLY A 86 -7.39 -17.94 2.20
C GLY A 86 -6.24 -17.50 1.30
N ASN A 87 -6.58 -16.74 0.27
CA ASN A 87 -5.62 -16.10 -0.61
C ASN A 87 -5.46 -14.64 -0.19
N ASN A 88 -4.28 -14.08 -0.42
CA ASN A 88 -4.02 -12.67 -0.18
C ASN A 88 -4.82 -11.78 -1.13
N GLY A 89 -5.28 -10.65 -0.64
CA GLY A 89 -6.03 -9.64 -1.37
C GLY A 89 -5.25 -8.33 -1.50
N TYR A 90 -5.22 -7.75 -2.69
CA TYR A 90 -4.55 -6.47 -2.94
C TYR A 90 -5.37 -5.62 -3.89
N SER A 91 -5.40 -4.31 -3.64
CA SER A 91 -6.05 -3.35 -4.53
C SER A 91 -5.36 -2.00 -4.50
N ILE A 92 -5.36 -1.33 -5.64
CA ILE A 92 -4.91 0.05 -5.79
C ILE A 92 -5.83 0.80 -6.74
N THR A 93 -6.17 2.03 -6.39
CA THR A 93 -6.96 2.93 -7.23
C THR A 93 -6.34 4.32 -7.25
N VAL A 94 -6.51 5.05 -8.35
CA VAL A 94 -6.13 6.47 -8.48
C VAL A 94 -7.35 7.25 -8.96
N SER A 95 -7.60 8.43 -8.38
CA SER A 95 -8.75 9.27 -8.79
C SER A 95 -8.53 10.02 -10.11
N ALA A 96 -7.27 10.28 -10.45
CA ALA A 96 -6.88 10.99 -11.66
C ALA A 96 -6.97 10.11 -12.91
N ALA A 97 -7.39 10.70 -14.02
CA ALA A 97 -7.26 10.10 -15.35
C ALA A 97 -5.82 10.22 -15.88
N GLY A 98 -5.42 9.37 -16.82
CA GLY A 98 -4.07 9.39 -17.41
C GLY A 98 -2.99 8.74 -16.53
N TYR A 99 -3.40 7.94 -15.55
CA TYR A 99 -2.51 7.14 -14.72
C TYR A 99 -2.91 5.67 -14.76
N LYS A 100 -1.89 4.81 -14.83
CA LYS A 100 -2.04 3.37 -14.66
C LYS A 100 -1.56 2.97 -13.28
N VAL A 101 -2.38 2.18 -12.59
CA VAL A 101 -2.05 1.56 -11.31
C VAL A 101 -2.11 0.04 -11.40
N GLY A 102 -1.40 -0.63 -10.51
CA GLY A 102 -1.46 -2.08 -10.36
C GLY A 102 -0.52 -2.56 -9.27
N TYR A 103 -0.41 -3.89 -9.16
CA TYR A 103 0.49 -4.53 -8.23
C TYR A 103 1.08 -5.82 -8.81
N GLU A 104 2.21 -6.24 -8.25
CA GLU A 104 2.90 -7.48 -8.56
C GLU A 104 3.34 -8.18 -7.27
N GLY A 105 3.48 -9.51 -7.32
CA GLY A 105 3.87 -10.32 -6.16
C GLY A 105 2.70 -10.58 -5.19
N GLY A 106 3.01 -10.62 -3.89
CA GLY A 106 2.00 -10.80 -2.83
C GLY A 106 1.59 -12.24 -2.54
N VAL A 107 2.46 -13.22 -2.78
CA VAL A 107 2.16 -14.65 -2.51
C VAL A 107 2.80 -15.15 -1.22
N GLY A 108 2.18 -16.15 -0.61
CA GLY A 108 2.68 -16.83 0.59
C GLY A 108 2.32 -16.12 1.90
N ASP A 109 2.78 -16.71 3.00
CA ASP A 109 2.41 -16.30 4.35
C ASP A 109 3.14 -15.03 4.80
N ASN A 110 4.39 -14.87 4.37
CA ASN A 110 5.20 -13.67 4.55
C ASN A 110 5.40 -13.02 3.17
N ALA A 111 4.41 -12.25 2.77
CA ALA A 111 4.28 -11.75 1.41
C ALA A 111 5.03 -10.43 1.21
N THR A 112 5.56 -10.23 0.01
CA THR A 112 5.96 -8.91 -0.47
C THR A 112 5.10 -8.55 -1.67
N VAL A 113 4.33 -7.47 -1.57
CA VAL A 113 3.56 -6.90 -2.67
C VAL A 113 4.20 -5.59 -3.13
N THR A 114 4.32 -5.40 -4.43
CA THR A 114 4.82 -4.15 -5.02
C THR A 114 3.69 -3.50 -5.81
N PHE A 115 3.14 -2.43 -5.25
CA PHE A 115 2.22 -1.53 -5.95
C PHE A 115 2.99 -0.55 -6.82
N TYR A 116 2.35 -0.08 -7.88
CA TYR A 116 2.87 1.00 -8.70
C TYR A 116 1.77 1.96 -9.13
N VAL A 117 2.17 3.23 -9.28
CA VAL A 117 1.44 4.24 -10.05
C VAL A 117 2.39 4.78 -11.11
N LYS A 118 1.90 4.93 -12.34
CA LYS A 118 2.66 5.56 -13.42
C LYS A 118 1.78 6.39 -14.33
N GLN A 119 2.32 7.46 -14.87
CA GLN A 119 1.66 8.24 -15.92
C GLN A 119 1.55 7.40 -17.21
N GLU A 120 0.44 7.53 -17.94
CA GLU A 120 0.23 6.93 -19.28
C GLU A 120 0.77 7.80 -20.42
#